data_AF-A0A955RB08-F1
#
_entry.id   AF-A0A955RB08-F1
#
_cell.length_a   1.000
_cell.length_b   1.000
_cell.length_c   1.000
_cell.angle_alpha   90.00
_cell.angle_beta   90.00
_cell.angle_gamma   90.00
#
_symmetry.space_group_name_H-M   'P 1'
#
loop_
_entity.id
_entity.type
_entity.pdbx_description
1 polymer ?
#
loop_
_entity_poly.entity_id
_entity_poly.type
_entity_poly.pdbx_seq_one_letter_code
_entity_poly.pdbx_strand_id
1 'polypeptide(L)'
;LTWSTLAVVDDDTLHVPPAPLSFGFSMAQGGALAGTLTDLDGDGVADRAEGEMIMSGPGFHEEGITWTLRRVASGCVEGTDGDVAVDVAIDDGGDVQIDWGSGGALGLYVTSPDARLPVGPGPVTGGTTYWVLSSTAFPLGFAGPVTYGEVPRRAEDVSAASGAPTGGAELVSGTCYRFSVTTDRFETGSRTMIWP
;
A
#
# COMPACT_ATOMS: atom_id res chain seq x y z
N LEU A 1 -14.26 10.32 6.01
CA LEU A 1 -14.44 10.64 7.45
C LEU A 1 -13.05 10.86 8.02
N THR A 2 -12.78 12.01 8.62
CA THR A 2 -11.51 12.25 9.31
C THR A 2 -11.77 12.13 10.80
N TRP A 3 -11.09 11.19 11.46
CA TRP A 3 -11.13 11.02 12.90
C TRP A 3 -9.80 11.47 13.48
N SER A 4 -9.88 12.33 14.49
CA SER A 4 -8.71 12.87 15.20
C SER A 4 -8.79 12.46 16.65
N THR A 5 -7.67 12.01 17.20
CA THR A 5 -7.55 11.63 18.62
C THR A 5 -6.21 12.06 19.18
N LEU A 6 -6.07 11.96 20.50
CA LEU A 6 -4.82 12.16 21.21
C LEU A 6 -4.29 10.80 21.68
N ALA A 7 -3.12 10.43 21.16
CA ALA A 7 -2.34 9.33 21.70
C ALA A 7 -1.42 9.86 22.81
N VAL A 8 -1.18 9.06 23.84
CA VAL A 8 -0.28 9.36 24.95
C VAL A 8 0.90 8.39 24.87
N VAL A 9 2.11 8.90 25.09
CA VAL A 9 3.30 8.08 25.28
C VAL A 9 3.67 8.17 26.76
N ASP A 10 3.77 7.02 27.42
CA ASP A 10 4.25 6.88 28.78
C ASP A 10 5.45 5.92 28.77
N ASP A 11 6.63 6.42 29.11
CA ASP A 11 7.92 5.75 28.88
C ASP A 11 8.08 5.20 27.44
N ASP A 12 8.09 3.89 27.28
CA ASP A 12 8.20 3.17 26.01
C ASP A 12 6.84 2.66 25.50
N THR A 13 5.74 3.04 26.15
CA THR A 13 4.41 2.52 25.82
C THR A 13 3.55 3.58 25.13
N LEU A 14 3.08 3.25 23.93
CA LEU A 14 2.08 4.02 23.21
C LEU A 14 0.68 3.62 23.66
N HIS A 15 -0.11 4.60 24.09
CA HIS A 15 -1.52 4.46 24.40
C HIS A 15 -2.37 5.23 23.40
N VAL A 16 -3.17 4.52 22.60
CA VAL A 16 -4.15 5.13 21.69
C VAL A 16 -5.55 4.81 22.20
N PRO A 17 -6.41 5.81 22.42
CA PRO A 17 -7.78 5.56 22.84
C PRO A 17 -8.58 4.83 21.74
N PRO A 18 -9.70 4.18 22.10
CA PRO A 18 -10.58 3.49 21.17
C PRO A 18 -10.89 4.33 19.92
N ALA A 19 -10.74 3.73 18.74
CA ALA A 19 -10.95 4.38 17.45
C ALA A 19 -12.06 3.69 16.64
N PRO A 20 -12.89 4.44 15.90
CA PRO A 20 -13.77 3.84 14.92
C PRO A 20 -12.94 3.23 13.78
N LEU A 21 -13.12 1.95 13.51
CA LEU A 21 -12.49 1.23 12.42
C LEU A 21 -13.53 0.96 11.34
N SER A 22 -13.23 1.38 10.11
CA SER A 22 -14.09 1.09 8.96
C SER A 22 -13.69 -0.25 8.36
N PHE A 23 -14.66 -1.15 8.20
CA PHE A 23 -14.46 -2.42 7.50
C PHE A 23 -15.64 -2.64 6.54
N GLY A 24 -15.35 -2.67 5.23
CA GLY A 24 -16.39 -2.75 4.19
C GLY A 24 -17.49 -1.68 4.33
N PHE A 25 -18.74 -2.11 4.49
CA PHE A 25 -19.92 -1.23 4.64
C PHE A 25 -20.31 -0.96 6.11
N SER A 26 -19.49 -1.37 7.09
CA SER A 26 -19.81 -1.27 8.52
C SER A 26 -18.73 -0.53 9.32
N MET A 27 -19.07 -0.20 10.57
CA MET A 27 -18.19 0.46 11.54
C MET A 27 -17.98 -0.47 12.73
N ALA A 28 -16.72 -0.70 13.07
CA ALA A 28 -16.28 -1.40 14.26
C ALA A 28 -15.81 -0.37 15.26
N GLN A 29 -15.93 -0.70 16.54
CA GLN A 29 -15.19 -0.03 17.57
C GLN A 29 -13.92 -0.83 17.83
N GLY A 30 -12.77 -0.22 17.52
CA GLY A 30 -11.49 -0.70 18.01
C GLY A 30 -11.38 -0.37 19.50
N GLY A 31 -10.89 -1.32 20.29
CA GLY A 31 -10.48 -1.09 21.68
C GLY A 31 -9.32 -0.10 21.77
N ALA A 32 -8.95 0.25 22.99
CA ALA A 32 -7.73 1.02 23.21
C ALA A 32 -6.53 0.21 22.69
N LEU A 33 -5.62 0.85 21.97
CA LEU A 33 -4.37 0.26 21.54
C LEU A 33 -3.33 0.55 22.61
N ALA A 34 -2.59 -0.47 23.03
CA ALA A 34 -1.39 -0.34 23.83
C ALA A 34 -0.28 -1.15 23.18
N GLY A 35 0.89 -0.55 22.99
CA GLY A 35 2.00 -1.22 22.33
C GLY A 35 3.34 -0.60 22.68
N THR A 36 4.38 -1.44 22.71
CA THR A 36 5.74 -1.01 23.03
C THR A 36 6.38 -0.35 21.81
N LEU A 37 6.88 0.86 21.99
CA LEU A 37 7.63 1.63 21.03
C LEU A 37 9.07 1.09 20.95
N THR A 38 9.53 0.78 19.74
CA THR A 38 10.88 0.31 19.47
C THR A 38 11.56 1.27 18.49
N ASP A 39 12.71 1.81 18.89
CA ASP A 39 13.65 2.51 18.04
C ASP A 39 14.61 1.46 17.43
N LEU A 40 14.55 1.30 16.10
CA LEU A 40 15.30 0.28 15.37
C LEU A 40 16.60 0.83 14.79
N ASP A 41 16.69 2.14 14.54
CA ASP A 41 17.84 2.78 13.92
C ASP A 41 18.73 3.56 14.92
N GLY A 42 18.26 3.72 16.16
CA GLY A 42 18.98 4.36 17.26
C GLY A 42 18.98 5.89 17.16
N ASP A 43 18.10 6.50 16.35
CA ASP A 43 17.99 7.95 16.20
C ASP A 43 17.26 8.64 17.36
N GLY A 44 16.74 7.87 18.32
CA GLY A 44 15.98 8.36 19.46
C GLY A 44 14.49 8.61 19.16
N VAL A 45 13.99 8.12 18.03
CA VAL A 45 12.58 8.17 17.62
C VAL A 45 12.07 6.76 17.43
N ALA A 46 10.84 6.49 17.89
CA ALA A 46 10.24 5.16 17.74
C ALA A 46 9.88 4.86 16.27
N ASP A 47 10.36 3.72 15.77
CA ASP A 47 10.13 3.25 14.39
C ASP A 47 8.99 2.25 14.30
N ARG A 48 8.70 1.53 15.37
CA ARG A 48 7.68 0.49 15.41
C ARG A 48 6.94 0.54 16.74
N ALA A 49 5.64 0.31 16.70
CA ALA A 49 4.87 -0.13 17.86
C ALA A 49 4.02 -1.33 17.45
N GLU A 50 3.90 -2.29 18.34
CA GLU A 50 3.03 -3.45 18.15
C GLU A 50 2.29 -3.79 19.42
N GLY A 51 1.12 -4.36 19.26
CA GLY A 51 0.28 -4.77 20.38
C GLY A 51 -0.93 -5.55 19.91
N GLU A 52 -1.81 -5.83 20.86
CA GLU A 52 -3.09 -6.46 20.59
C GLU A 52 -4.21 -5.45 20.79
N MET A 53 -5.32 -5.68 20.09
CA MET A 53 -6.54 -4.93 20.24
C MET A 53 -7.75 -5.84 20.21
N ILE A 54 -8.83 -5.35 20.80
CA ILE A 54 -10.16 -5.93 20.67
C ILE A 54 -10.89 -5.16 19.58
N MET A 55 -11.64 -5.84 18.74
CA MET A 55 -12.52 -5.21 17.75
C MET A 55 -13.94 -5.74 17.93
N SER A 56 -14.91 -4.84 18.06
CA SER A 56 -16.31 -5.23 18.21
C SER A 56 -17.24 -4.42 17.31
N GLY A 57 -18.36 -5.03 16.92
CA GLY A 57 -19.41 -4.37 16.17
C GLY A 57 -20.66 -5.24 16.09
N PRO A 58 -21.68 -4.84 15.31
CA PRO A 58 -22.91 -5.62 15.20
C PRO A 58 -22.64 -7.03 14.65
N GLY A 59 -22.77 -8.03 15.52
CA GLY A 59 -22.64 -9.45 15.14
C GLY A 59 -21.23 -10.05 15.24
N PHE A 60 -20.23 -9.35 15.78
CA PHE A 60 -18.89 -9.90 15.99
C PHE A 60 -18.17 -9.24 17.18
N HIS A 61 -17.27 -9.99 17.79
CA HIS A 61 -16.39 -9.57 18.87
C HIS A 61 -15.11 -10.40 18.74
N GLU A 62 -14.04 -9.76 18.30
CA GLU A 62 -12.77 -10.40 18.01
C GLU A 62 -11.71 -9.86 18.98
N GLU A 63 -10.99 -10.78 19.62
CA GLU A 63 -9.91 -10.49 20.56
C GLU A 63 -8.57 -10.95 19.96
N GLY A 64 -7.45 -10.43 20.48
CA GLY A 64 -6.12 -10.84 20.03
C GLY A 64 -5.78 -10.39 18.61
N ILE A 65 -6.44 -9.35 18.09
CA ILE A 65 -6.06 -8.77 16.80
C ILE A 65 -4.73 -8.05 16.99
N THR A 66 -3.69 -8.57 16.36
CA THR A 66 -2.37 -7.92 16.36
C THR A 66 -2.41 -6.70 15.44
N TRP A 67 -1.88 -5.59 15.92
CA TRP A 67 -1.68 -4.39 15.11
C TRP A 67 -0.19 -4.00 15.12
N THR A 68 0.21 -3.27 14.08
CA THR A 68 1.56 -2.70 14.01
C THR A 68 1.47 -1.28 13.47
N LEU A 69 2.07 -0.35 14.19
CA LEU A 69 2.35 1.00 13.72
C LEU A 69 3.81 1.05 13.33
N ARG A 70 4.10 1.58 12.14
CA ARG A 70 5.47 1.82 11.69
C ARG A 70 5.64 3.29 11.39
N ARG A 71 6.73 3.88 11.84
CA ARG A 71 7.17 5.18 11.35
C ARG A 71 7.37 5.05 9.86
N VAL A 72 6.79 5.98 9.11
CA VAL A 72 7.16 6.14 7.71
C VAL A 72 8.59 6.65 7.74
N ALA A 73 9.53 5.76 7.44
CA ALA A 73 10.94 6.12 7.40
C ALA A 73 11.11 7.35 6.50
N SER A 74 11.90 8.32 6.97
CA SER A 74 12.27 9.44 6.12
C SER A 74 13.30 8.95 5.10
N GLY A 75 12.95 8.98 3.82
CA GLY A 75 13.80 8.49 2.73
C GLY A 75 13.20 7.28 2.02
N CYS A 76 13.92 6.78 1.01
CA CYS A 76 13.49 5.58 0.28
C CYS A 76 13.91 4.32 1.04
N VAL A 77 12.96 3.66 1.71
CA VAL A 77 13.21 2.31 2.23
C VAL A 77 12.92 1.33 1.13
N GLU A 78 13.98 0.93 0.43
CA GLU A 78 13.87 -0.09 -0.60
C GLU A 78 13.54 -1.45 0.01
N GLY A 79 12.76 -2.25 -0.71
CA GLY A 79 12.36 -3.57 -0.26
C GLY A 79 11.10 -4.07 -0.92
N THR A 80 10.69 -5.26 -0.51
CA THR A 80 9.48 -5.93 -0.98
C THR A 80 8.54 -6.17 0.19
N ASP A 81 7.23 -6.09 -0.07
CA ASP A 81 6.19 -6.33 0.93
C ASP A 81 4.97 -7.02 0.29
N GLY A 82 4.16 -7.70 1.10
CA GLY A 82 2.93 -8.39 0.67
C GLY A 82 3.08 -9.88 0.33
N ASP A 83 1.98 -10.45 -0.13
CA ASP A 83 1.76 -11.87 -0.43
C ASP A 83 2.36 -12.30 -1.78
N VAL A 84 2.47 -11.39 -2.74
CA VAL A 84 3.05 -11.65 -4.07
C VAL A 84 4.32 -10.84 -4.28
N ALA A 85 5.34 -11.49 -4.84
CA ALA A 85 6.59 -10.81 -5.20
C ALA A 85 6.36 -9.93 -6.43
N VAL A 86 6.79 -8.67 -6.36
CA VAL A 86 6.77 -7.74 -7.50
C VAL A 86 8.21 -7.51 -7.96
N ASP A 87 8.50 -7.89 -9.20
CA ASP A 87 9.80 -7.71 -9.83
C ASP A 87 9.73 -6.57 -10.85
N VAL A 88 10.76 -5.72 -10.82
CA VAL A 88 10.89 -4.58 -11.72
C VAL A 88 12.27 -4.66 -12.35
N ALA A 89 12.30 -4.71 -13.68
CA ALA A 89 13.53 -4.82 -14.47
C ALA A 89 13.48 -3.87 -15.67
N ILE A 90 14.66 -3.40 -16.08
CA ILE A 90 14.83 -2.72 -17.38
C ILE A 90 15.33 -3.80 -18.35
N ASP A 91 14.62 -4.00 -19.45
CA ASP A 91 15.02 -4.97 -20.47
C ASP A 91 16.14 -4.43 -21.37
N ASP A 92 16.63 -5.26 -22.31
CA ASP A 92 17.70 -4.89 -23.23
C ASP A 92 17.32 -3.72 -24.17
N GLY A 93 16.03 -3.45 -24.33
CA GLY A 93 15.49 -2.32 -25.10
C GLY A 93 15.42 -1.01 -24.31
N GLY A 94 15.62 -1.07 -23.00
CA GLY A 94 15.43 0.07 -22.10
C GLY A 94 14.00 0.20 -21.57
N ASP A 95 13.12 -0.77 -21.89
CA ASP A 95 11.73 -0.75 -21.45
C ASP A 95 11.64 -1.32 -20.02
N VAL A 96 10.77 -0.71 -19.21
CA VAL A 96 10.59 -1.10 -17.80
C VAL A 96 9.52 -2.17 -17.72
N GLN A 97 9.91 -3.39 -17.36
CA GLN A 97 9.01 -4.53 -17.15
C GLN A 97 8.65 -4.66 -15.67
N ILE A 98 7.36 -4.77 -15.38
CA ILE A 98 6.81 -5.02 -14.05
C ILE A 98 6.12 -6.39 -14.06
N ASP A 99 6.64 -7.32 -13.28
CA ASP A 99 6.13 -8.69 -13.16
C ASP A 99 5.69 -8.99 -11.72
N TRP A 100 4.68 -9.83 -11.57
CA TRP A 100 4.21 -10.36 -10.29
C TRP A 100 4.00 -11.88 -10.34
N GLY A 101 4.55 -12.53 -11.36
CA GLY A 101 4.45 -13.96 -11.58
C GLY A 101 3.08 -14.37 -12.12
N SER A 102 2.40 -15.25 -11.39
CA SER A 102 1.14 -15.86 -11.84
C SER A 102 -0.09 -15.21 -11.22
N GLY A 103 -1.14 -15.01 -12.02
CA GLY A 103 -2.43 -14.48 -11.55
C GLY A 103 -2.84 -13.23 -12.32
N GLY A 104 -4.15 -12.98 -12.39
CA GLY A 104 -4.67 -11.76 -13.02
C GLY A 104 -4.56 -10.58 -12.06
N ALA A 105 -3.92 -9.48 -12.44
CA ALA A 105 -3.99 -8.24 -11.69
C ALA A 105 -5.36 -7.57 -11.84
N LEU A 106 -5.93 -7.15 -10.72
CA LEU A 106 -7.08 -6.24 -10.65
C LEU A 106 -6.65 -4.77 -10.70
N GLY A 107 -5.45 -4.48 -10.21
CA GLY A 107 -4.85 -3.15 -10.29
C GLY A 107 -3.32 -3.22 -10.21
N LEU A 108 -2.67 -2.34 -10.97
CA LEU A 108 -1.24 -2.08 -10.91
C LEU A 108 -1.05 -0.59 -10.63
N TYR A 109 -0.19 -0.25 -9.69
CA TYR A 109 0.01 1.10 -9.20
C TYR A 109 1.50 1.42 -9.13
N VAL A 110 1.91 2.52 -9.73
CA VAL A 110 3.25 3.10 -9.57
C VAL A 110 3.08 4.45 -8.91
N THR A 111 3.55 4.54 -7.68
CA THR A 111 3.24 5.63 -6.74
C THR A 111 4.48 6.01 -5.93
N SER A 112 4.43 7.12 -5.19
CA SER A 112 5.38 7.36 -4.11
C SER A 112 5.07 6.45 -2.91
N PRO A 113 6.07 6.12 -2.05
CA PRO A 113 5.86 5.20 -0.93
C PRO A 113 4.79 5.61 0.09
N ASP A 114 4.53 6.92 0.23
CA ASP A 114 3.52 7.50 1.11
C ASP A 114 2.09 7.42 0.55
N ALA A 115 1.92 7.08 -0.72
CA ALA A 115 0.61 6.95 -1.35
C ALA A 115 -0.24 5.85 -0.70
N ARG A 116 -1.56 6.05 -0.71
CA ARG A 116 -2.57 5.12 -0.20
C ARG A 116 -3.37 4.58 -1.38
N LEU A 117 -3.26 3.27 -1.57
CA LEU A 117 -3.98 2.56 -2.62
C LEU A 117 -5.43 2.35 -2.19
N PRO A 118 -6.39 2.39 -3.14
CA PRO A 118 -7.78 2.13 -2.81
C PRO A 118 -7.98 0.62 -2.53
N VAL A 119 -8.86 0.29 -1.59
CA VAL A 119 -9.23 -1.11 -1.27
C VAL A 119 -10.14 -1.73 -2.37
N GLY A 120 -10.57 -0.92 -3.33
CA GLY A 120 -11.41 -1.31 -4.47
C GLY A 120 -11.31 -0.27 -5.60
N PRO A 121 -12.33 -0.14 -6.47
CA PRO A 121 -12.35 0.91 -7.48
C PRO A 121 -12.25 2.30 -6.83
N GLY A 122 -11.33 3.13 -7.31
CA GLY A 122 -11.14 4.48 -6.79
C GLY A 122 -9.77 5.06 -7.11
N PRO A 123 -9.54 6.35 -6.79
CA PRO A 123 -8.26 6.99 -7.00
C PRO A 123 -7.28 6.67 -5.87
N VAL A 124 -5.98 6.75 -6.20
CA VAL A 124 -4.89 6.81 -5.21
C VAL A 124 -4.97 8.14 -4.44
N THR A 125 -4.62 8.13 -3.16
CA THR A 125 -4.62 9.34 -2.30
C THR A 125 -3.34 9.44 -1.46
N GLY A 126 -3.08 10.61 -0.85
CA GLY A 126 -2.03 10.73 0.18
C GLY A 126 -0.59 10.61 -0.29
N GLY A 127 -0.32 10.67 -1.60
CA GLY A 127 1.01 10.65 -2.20
C GLY A 127 0.95 11.00 -3.68
N THR A 128 2.07 10.87 -4.38
CA THR A 128 2.17 11.07 -5.83
C THR A 128 1.83 9.78 -6.58
N THR A 129 0.97 9.91 -7.59
CA THR A 129 0.71 8.85 -8.55
C THR A 129 1.54 9.10 -9.80
N TYR A 130 2.15 8.05 -10.34
CA TYR A 130 2.89 8.10 -11.59
C TYR A 130 2.19 7.31 -12.69
N TRP A 131 1.62 6.15 -12.37
CA TRP A 131 0.87 5.34 -13.32
C TRP A 131 -0.08 4.39 -12.61
N VAL A 132 -1.29 4.20 -13.15
CA VAL A 132 -2.27 3.27 -12.61
C VAL A 132 -3.01 2.55 -13.72
N LEU A 133 -3.04 1.23 -13.63
CA LEU A 133 -3.89 0.37 -14.44
C LEU A 133 -4.97 -0.27 -13.56
N SER A 134 -6.17 -0.42 -14.12
CA SER A 134 -7.24 -1.21 -13.53
C SER A 134 -7.71 -2.30 -14.49
N SER A 135 -8.15 -3.44 -13.97
CA SER A 135 -8.74 -4.49 -14.78
C SER A 135 -10.11 -4.09 -15.32
N THR A 136 -10.32 -4.29 -16.62
CA THR A 136 -11.65 -4.12 -17.25
C THR A 136 -12.51 -5.38 -17.13
N ALA A 137 -11.99 -6.48 -16.57
CA ALA A 137 -12.64 -7.79 -16.59
C ALA A 137 -12.41 -8.57 -15.29
N PHE A 138 -13.32 -8.40 -14.33
CA PHE A 138 -13.39 -9.25 -13.13
C PHE A 138 -14.14 -10.57 -13.42
N PRO A 139 -13.70 -11.73 -12.89
CA PRO A 139 -12.54 -11.93 -12.00
C PRO A 139 -11.23 -12.26 -12.74
N LEU A 140 -11.14 -12.08 -14.05
CA LEU A 140 -10.01 -12.60 -14.83
C LEU A 140 -8.72 -11.76 -14.71
N GLY A 141 -8.83 -10.46 -14.42
CA GLY A 141 -7.68 -9.56 -14.37
C GLY A 141 -6.97 -9.38 -15.72
N PHE A 142 -5.80 -8.73 -15.66
CA PHE A 142 -4.81 -8.70 -16.73
C PHE A 142 -3.52 -9.40 -16.28
N ALA A 143 -2.76 -10.00 -17.20
CA ALA A 143 -1.56 -10.78 -16.86
C ALA A 143 -0.30 -9.90 -16.91
N GLY A 144 0.69 -10.25 -16.08
CA GLY A 144 2.06 -9.77 -16.18
C GLY A 144 2.91 -10.67 -17.11
N PRO A 145 4.14 -10.26 -17.44
CA PRO A 145 4.72 -8.94 -17.15
C PRO A 145 4.06 -7.82 -17.96
N VAL A 146 4.16 -6.59 -17.47
CA VAL A 146 3.64 -5.37 -18.11
C VAL A 146 4.77 -4.37 -18.33
N THR A 147 4.84 -3.84 -19.56
CA THR A 147 5.71 -2.70 -19.88
C THR A 147 5.12 -1.42 -19.28
N TYR A 148 5.92 -0.67 -18.53
CA TYR A 148 5.54 0.59 -17.94
C TYR A 148 5.05 1.59 -19.01
N GLY A 149 3.88 2.16 -18.79
CA GLY A 149 3.25 3.11 -19.71
C GLY A 149 2.45 2.47 -20.85
N GLU A 150 2.48 1.14 -20.99
CA GLU A 150 1.66 0.41 -21.94
C GLU A 150 0.46 -0.25 -21.28
N VAL A 151 -0.71 -0.17 -21.93
CA VAL A 151 -1.94 -0.77 -21.40
C VAL A 151 -2.06 -2.21 -21.94
N PRO A 152 -1.89 -3.25 -21.11
CA PRO A 152 -2.05 -4.64 -21.54
C PRO A 152 -3.51 -4.96 -21.84
N ARG A 153 -3.74 -6.10 -22.50
CA ARG A 153 -5.10 -6.57 -22.78
C ARG A 153 -5.85 -6.80 -21.45
N ARG A 154 -7.11 -6.34 -21.39
CA ARG A 154 -7.99 -6.39 -20.22
C ARG A 154 -7.60 -5.44 -19.09
N ALA A 155 -6.72 -4.48 -19.35
CA ALA A 155 -6.51 -3.33 -18.48
C ALA A 155 -7.06 -2.06 -19.13
N GLU A 156 -7.31 -1.06 -18.29
CA GLU A 156 -7.53 0.32 -18.67
C GLU A 156 -6.58 1.22 -17.88
N ASP A 157 -6.11 2.29 -18.53
CA ASP A 157 -5.33 3.32 -17.86
C ASP A 157 -6.26 4.25 -17.08
N VAL A 158 -6.10 4.26 -15.76
CA VAL A 158 -6.87 5.11 -14.84
C VAL A 158 -5.96 6.12 -14.12
N SER A 159 -4.79 6.39 -14.68
CA SER A 159 -3.79 7.33 -14.15
C SER A 159 -4.38 8.73 -14.00
N ALA A 160 -5.11 9.20 -15.02
CA ALA A 160 -5.74 10.53 -15.00
C ALA A 160 -6.75 10.69 -13.86
N ALA A 161 -7.51 9.63 -13.54
CA ALA A 161 -8.44 9.64 -12.41
C ALA A 161 -7.70 9.66 -11.06
N SER A 162 -6.44 9.22 -11.03
CA SER A 162 -5.56 9.20 -9.85
C SER A 162 -4.54 10.34 -9.82
N GLY A 163 -4.67 11.35 -10.68
CA GLY A 163 -3.83 12.55 -10.69
C GLY A 163 -2.50 12.42 -11.46
N ALA A 164 -2.33 11.38 -12.28
CA ALA A 164 -1.15 11.14 -13.12
C ALA A 164 -1.47 11.30 -14.62
N PRO A 165 -0.50 11.59 -15.49
CA PRO A 165 -0.71 11.59 -16.93
C PRO A 165 -1.08 10.19 -17.45
N THR A 166 -1.94 10.12 -18.47
CA THR A 166 -2.22 8.89 -19.22
C THR A 166 -0.94 8.38 -19.89
N GLY A 167 -0.71 7.08 -19.87
CA GLY A 167 0.52 6.44 -20.35
C GLY A 167 1.66 6.45 -19.33
N GLY A 168 1.40 6.89 -18.09
CA GLY A 168 2.40 6.96 -17.04
C GLY A 168 3.26 8.23 -17.12
N ALA A 169 3.73 8.67 -15.96
CA ALA A 169 4.70 9.75 -15.84
C ALA A 169 6.13 9.23 -16.09
N GLU A 170 7.05 10.10 -16.48
CA GLU A 170 8.46 9.74 -16.62
C GLU A 170 9.05 9.24 -15.28
N LEU A 171 9.77 8.11 -15.32
CA LEU A 171 10.53 7.62 -14.19
C LEU A 171 11.91 8.31 -14.16
N VAL A 172 12.15 9.09 -13.10
CA VAL A 172 13.33 9.94 -12.96
C VAL A 172 14.37 9.25 -12.07
N SER A 173 15.59 9.09 -12.57
CA SER A 173 16.73 8.52 -11.82
C SER A 173 16.91 9.23 -10.47
N GLY A 174 17.15 8.45 -9.42
CA GLY A 174 17.26 8.91 -8.03
C GLY A 174 15.93 9.14 -7.30
N THR A 175 14.78 9.01 -7.98
CA THR A 175 13.45 9.13 -7.35
C THR A 175 13.01 7.79 -6.76
N CYS A 176 12.37 7.84 -5.59
CA CYS A 176 11.81 6.66 -4.94
C CYS A 176 10.41 6.34 -5.46
N TYR A 177 10.21 5.12 -5.92
CA TYR A 177 8.94 4.61 -6.40
C TYR A 177 8.53 3.35 -5.64
N ARG A 178 7.22 3.19 -5.44
CA ARG A 178 6.60 1.95 -5.03
C ARG A 178 5.72 1.41 -6.15
N PHE A 179 6.07 0.23 -6.62
CA PHE A 179 5.32 -0.56 -7.59
C PHE A 179 4.46 -1.55 -6.80
N SER A 180 3.15 -1.52 -7.00
CA SER A 180 2.21 -2.35 -6.23
C SER A 180 1.20 -3.02 -7.14
N VAL A 181 0.84 -4.25 -6.81
CA VAL A 181 -0.18 -5.03 -7.52
C VAL A 181 -1.21 -5.57 -6.53
N THR A 182 -2.45 -5.63 -6.98
CA THR A 182 -3.53 -6.39 -6.34
C THR A 182 -4.02 -7.45 -7.31
N THR A 183 -4.02 -8.73 -6.91
CA THR A 183 -4.40 -9.85 -7.79
C THR A 183 -5.90 -10.16 -7.70
N ASP A 184 -6.38 -11.02 -8.61
CA ASP A 184 -7.72 -11.59 -8.67
C ASP A 184 -8.06 -12.50 -7.48
N ARG A 185 -7.05 -12.88 -6.70
CA ARG A 185 -7.20 -13.56 -5.39
C ARG A 185 -7.22 -12.60 -4.21
N PHE A 186 -7.20 -11.28 -4.46
CA PHE A 186 -7.05 -10.24 -3.44
C PHE A 186 -5.73 -10.30 -2.65
N GLU A 187 -4.73 -10.99 -3.20
CA GLU A 187 -3.36 -10.93 -2.70
C GLU A 187 -2.76 -9.59 -3.12
N THR A 188 -1.93 -9.01 -2.26
CA THR A 188 -1.25 -7.73 -2.56
C THR A 188 0.25 -7.91 -2.53
N GLY A 189 0.96 -7.17 -3.37
CA GLY A 189 2.41 -7.20 -3.39
C GLY A 189 2.97 -5.84 -3.76
N SER A 190 4.14 -5.52 -3.25
CA SER A 190 4.84 -4.30 -3.64
C SER A 190 6.35 -4.43 -3.61
N ARG A 191 6.99 -3.58 -4.43
CA ARG A 191 8.42 -3.32 -4.42
C ARG A 191 8.65 -1.82 -4.37
N THR A 192 9.38 -1.38 -3.36
CA THR A 192 9.88 -0.02 -3.25
C THR A 192 11.34 0.01 -3.66
N MET A 193 11.71 0.94 -4.54
CA MET A 193 13.10 1.10 -4.98
C MET A 193 13.41 2.54 -5.41
N ILE A 194 14.68 2.91 -5.34
CA ILE A 194 15.23 4.10 -5.99
C ILE A 194 15.42 3.76 -7.46
N TRP A 195 14.88 4.59 -8.35
CA TRP A 195 15.05 4.40 -9.78
C TRP A 195 16.51 4.64 -10.20
N PRO A 196 17.14 3.71 -10.94
CA PRO A 196 18.54 3.83 -11.37
C PRO A 196 18.77 5.00 -12.33
#